data_AF-A0A7I4YKR6-F1
#
_entry.id   AF-A0A7I4YKR6-F1
#
_cell.length_a   1.000
_cell.length_b   1.000
_cell.length_c   1.000
_cell.angle_alpha   90.00
_cell.angle_beta   90.00
_cell.angle_gamma   90.00
#
_symmetry.space_group_name_H-M   'P 1'
#
loop_
_entity.id
_entity.type
_entity.pdbx_description
1 polymer ?
#
loop_
_entity_poly.entity_id
_entity_poly.type
_entity_poly.pdbx_seq_one_letter_code
_entity_poly.pdbx_strand_id
1 'polypeptide(L)'
;TAAHVETPIHPMYAFFQAAKTIETPTGSVLMSCLECKIAAEEAITSLIDDRNAQAAAVQKFACHELLPSNFTASCDDFLSLYLPTVLYMTWEQYTPEGVCKNKIKACDSVSMSRMALMSKSDIKGLSCQSCSGMQNYFKTMMNRRESIDFQQFAIDELKRSVCDHASILATTCDRFVTGVVPRLFNKFADINKSEKLCSMIHPSC
;
A
#
# COMPACT_ATOMS: atom_id res chain seq x y z
N THR A 1 -2.27 -22.50 28.17
CA THR A 1 -3.07 -21.28 28.39
C THR A 1 -2.11 -20.10 28.48
N ALA A 2 -1.82 -19.48 27.33
CA ALA A 2 -0.96 -18.30 27.31
C ALA A 2 -1.78 -17.11 27.82
N ALA A 3 -1.31 -16.48 28.90
CA ALA A 3 -1.91 -15.26 29.42
C ALA A 3 -1.91 -14.20 28.31
N HIS A 4 -3.08 -13.60 28.08
CA HIS A 4 -3.19 -12.36 27.35
C HIS A 4 -2.23 -11.36 28.00
N VAL A 5 -1.16 -11.00 27.27
CA VAL A 5 -0.36 -9.83 27.63
C VAL A 5 -1.27 -8.64 27.42
N GLU A 6 -1.80 -8.07 28.51
CA GLU A 6 -2.31 -6.71 28.53
C GLU A 6 -1.14 -5.78 28.21
N THR A 7 -0.87 -5.56 26.92
CA THR A 7 0.08 -4.54 26.53
C THR A 7 -0.54 -3.17 26.77
N PRO A 8 0.16 -2.22 27.40
CA PRO A 8 -0.25 -0.83 27.43
C PRO A 8 -0.49 -0.41 25.97
N ILE A 9 -1.62 0.25 25.73
CA ILE A 9 -2.07 0.70 24.41
C ILE A 9 -0.86 1.19 23.60
N HIS A 10 -0.42 0.40 22.61
CA HIS A 10 0.78 0.71 21.84
C HIS A 10 0.63 2.14 21.28
N PRO A 11 1.64 3.02 21.36
CA PRO A 11 1.54 4.41 20.91
C PRO A 11 0.99 4.56 19.48
N MET A 12 1.30 3.57 18.64
CA MET A 12 0.78 3.43 17.27
C MET A 12 -0.74 3.17 17.23
N TYR A 13 -1.30 2.36 18.13
CA TYR A 13 -2.75 2.15 18.21
C TYR A 13 -3.47 3.43 18.63
N ALA A 14 -2.95 4.16 19.62
CA ALA A 14 -3.51 5.44 20.03
C ALA A 14 -3.47 6.46 18.89
N PHE A 15 -2.38 6.48 18.11
CA PHE A 15 -2.30 7.29 16.90
C PHE A 15 -3.32 6.88 15.85
N PHE A 16 -3.42 5.59 15.50
CA PHE A 16 -4.38 5.14 14.50
C PHE A 16 -5.83 5.36 14.93
N GLN A 17 -6.11 5.31 16.24
CA GLN A 17 -7.43 5.67 16.74
C GLN A 17 -7.69 7.18 16.65
N ALA A 18 -6.70 8.02 16.95
CA ALA A 18 -6.80 9.46 16.77
C ALA A 18 -6.87 9.87 15.29
N ALA A 19 -6.16 9.15 14.43
CA ALA A 19 -6.10 9.34 12.98
C ALA A 19 -7.18 8.54 12.24
N LYS A 20 -8.13 7.92 12.96
CA LYS A 20 -9.20 7.11 12.36
C LYS A 20 -10.05 7.94 11.40
N THR A 21 -10.29 9.20 11.75
CA THR A 21 -11.04 10.16 10.94
C THR A 21 -10.20 11.38 10.65
N ILE A 22 -10.37 11.93 9.45
CA ILE A 22 -9.77 13.18 9.02
C ILE A 22 -10.85 14.21 8.71
N GLU A 23 -10.57 15.46 9.01
CA GLU A 23 -11.43 16.57 8.63
C GLU A 23 -11.23 16.91 7.16
N THR A 24 -12.34 17.12 6.45
CA THR A 24 -12.35 17.51 5.04
C THR A 24 -13.32 18.67 4.83
N PRO A 25 -13.29 19.36 3.69
CA PRO A 25 -14.28 20.40 3.36
C PRO A 25 -15.73 19.88 3.36
N THR A 26 -15.94 18.57 3.21
CA THR A 26 -17.26 17.93 3.15
C THR A 26 -17.65 17.25 4.48
N GLY A 27 -16.87 17.49 5.54
CA GLY A 27 -17.00 16.88 6.86
C GLY A 27 -16.02 15.72 7.08
N SER A 28 -16.03 15.14 8.28
CA SER A 28 -15.07 14.09 8.64
C SER A 28 -15.24 12.81 7.82
N VAL A 29 -14.16 12.20 7.35
CA VAL A 29 -14.18 10.90 6.65
C VAL A 29 -13.21 9.94 7.32
N LEU A 30 -13.43 8.63 7.16
CA LEU A 30 -12.46 7.64 7.60
C LEU A 30 -11.14 7.79 6.82
N MET A 31 -10.01 7.77 7.54
CA MET A 31 -8.68 7.81 6.91
C MET A 31 -8.48 6.65 5.94
N SER A 32 -8.88 5.44 6.36
CA SER A 32 -8.85 4.23 5.51
C SER A 32 -9.62 4.43 4.21
N CYS A 33 -10.68 5.24 4.24
CA CYS A 33 -11.50 5.49 3.07
C CYS A 33 -10.82 6.45 2.09
N LEU A 34 -10.21 7.52 2.59
CA LEU A 34 -9.42 8.44 1.76
C LEU A 34 -8.23 7.71 1.12
N GLU A 35 -7.44 6.98 1.91
CA GLU A 35 -6.27 6.24 1.43
C GLU A 35 -6.66 5.22 0.36
N CYS A 36 -7.76 4.49 0.59
CA CYS A 36 -8.26 3.57 -0.41
C CYS A 36 -8.66 4.29 -1.70
N LYS A 37 -9.38 5.43 -1.61
CA LYS A 37 -9.81 6.16 -2.81
C LYS A 37 -8.62 6.61 -3.65
N ILE A 38 -7.59 7.15 -3.01
CA ILE A 38 -6.36 7.58 -3.67
C ILE A 38 -5.70 6.38 -4.37
N ALA A 39 -5.46 5.30 -3.62
CA ALA A 39 -4.81 4.10 -4.15
C ALA A 39 -5.60 3.48 -5.30
N ALA A 40 -6.94 3.45 -5.21
CA ALA A 40 -7.79 2.92 -6.25
C ALA A 40 -7.82 3.82 -7.50
N GLU A 41 -7.86 5.15 -7.32
CA GLU A 41 -7.82 6.10 -8.45
C GLU A 41 -6.46 6.02 -9.19
N GLU A 42 -5.36 5.99 -8.46
CA GLU A 42 -4.01 5.84 -9.01
C GLU A 42 -3.85 4.47 -9.71
N ALA A 43 -4.31 3.39 -9.08
CA ALA A 43 -4.22 2.05 -9.66
C ALA A 43 -5.05 1.92 -10.94
N ILE A 44 -6.31 2.39 -10.94
CA ILE A 44 -7.17 2.32 -12.13
C ILE A 44 -6.55 3.13 -13.28
N THR A 45 -6.09 4.35 -12.99
CA THR A 45 -5.43 5.21 -13.99
C THR A 45 -4.17 4.54 -14.54
N SER A 46 -3.30 4.02 -13.67
CA SER A 46 -2.08 3.32 -14.07
C SER A 46 -2.37 2.08 -14.93
N LEU A 47 -3.36 1.27 -14.57
CA LEU A 47 -3.75 0.09 -15.35
C LEU A 47 -4.27 0.47 -16.74
N ILE A 48 -5.01 1.58 -16.85
CA ILE A 48 -5.50 2.12 -18.12
C ILE A 48 -4.34 2.64 -18.98
N ASP A 49 -3.45 3.41 -18.39
CA ASP A 49 -2.29 4.00 -19.08
C ASP A 49 -1.34 2.90 -19.59
N ASP A 50 -1.10 1.87 -18.77
CA ASP A 50 -0.21 0.75 -19.07
C ASP A 50 -0.85 -0.36 -19.91
N ARG A 51 -2.10 -0.20 -20.38
CA ARG A 51 -2.83 -1.23 -21.13
C ARG A 51 -2.05 -1.81 -22.32
N ASN A 52 -1.22 -1.01 -22.99
CA ASN A 52 -0.40 -1.46 -24.11
C ASN A 52 0.74 -2.38 -23.64
N ALA A 53 1.39 -2.03 -22.52
CA ALA A 53 2.42 -2.86 -21.92
C ALA A 53 1.85 -4.18 -21.39
N GLN A 54 0.67 -4.12 -20.76
CA GLN A 54 -0.08 -5.31 -20.34
C GLN A 54 -0.44 -6.20 -21.53
N ALA A 55 -0.96 -5.61 -22.62
CA ALA A 55 -1.28 -6.34 -23.83
C ALA A 55 -0.05 -7.04 -24.43
N ALA A 56 1.08 -6.34 -24.49
CA ALA A 56 2.34 -6.90 -24.98
C ALA A 56 2.84 -8.07 -24.09
N ALA A 57 2.69 -7.97 -22.77
CA ALA A 57 3.04 -9.04 -21.85
C ALA A 57 2.16 -10.29 -22.06
N VAL A 58 0.85 -10.10 -22.22
CA VAL A 58 -0.09 -11.20 -22.53
C VAL A 58 0.20 -11.79 -23.91
N GLN A 59 0.48 -10.96 -24.91
CA GLN A 59 0.84 -11.41 -26.26
C GLN A 59 2.11 -12.26 -26.23
N LYS A 60 3.16 -11.80 -25.54
CA LYS A 60 4.39 -12.57 -25.34
C LYS A 60 4.08 -13.96 -24.79
N PHE A 61 3.34 -14.02 -23.70
CA PHE A 61 3.00 -15.28 -23.04
C PHE A 61 2.10 -16.17 -23.91
N ALA A 62 0.97 -15.65 -24.40
CA ALA A 62 -0.03 -16.43 -25.12
C ALA A 62 0.44 -16.85 -26.52
N CYS A 63 1.03 -15.95 -27.29
CA CYS A 63 1.36 -16.18 -28.70
C CYS A 63 2.72 -16.87 -28.90
N HIS A 64 3.69 -16.62 -28.02
CA HIS A 64 5.06 -17.12 -28.19
C HIS A 64 5.47 -18.20 -27.18
N GLU A 65 4.87 -18.24 -25.98
CA GLU A 65 5.23 -19.24 -24.96
C GLU A 65 4.23 -20.40 -24.89
N LEU A 66 2.95 -20.16 -25.19
CA LEU A 66 1.88 -21.16 -25.06
C LEU A 66 1.46 -21.79 -26.40
N LEU A 67 1.33 -21.00 -27.46
CA LEU A 67 0.83 -21.49 -28.74
C LEU A 67 1.92 -22.11 -29.63
N PRO A 68 1.59 -23.14 -30.43
CA PRO A 68 2.47 -23.63 -31.48
C PRO A 68 2.79 -22.55 -32.52
N SER A 69 3.98 -22.62 -33.11
CA SER A 69 4.53 -21.57 -34.00
C SER A 69 3.66 -21.24 -35.22
N ASN A 70 2.81 -22.17 -35.67
CA ASN A 70 1.91 -21.93 -36.81
C ASN A 70 0.74 -20.98 -36.49
N PHE A 71 0.49 -20.67 -35.22
CA PHE A 71 -0.55 -19.72 -34.79
C PHE A 71 0.00 -18.37 -34.34
N THR A 72 1.31 -18.23 -34.13
CA THR A 72 1.92 -17.03 -33.55
C THR A 72 1.56 -15.75 -34.31
N ALA A 73 1.71 -15.72 -35.64
CA ALA A 73 1.42 -14.53 -36.43
C ALA A 73 -0.05 -14.08 -36.31
N SER A 74 -1.00 -15.02 -36.44
CA SER A 74 -2.43 -14.69 -36.30
C SER A 74 -2.80 -14.29 -34.87
N CYS A 75 -2.11 -14.84 -33.86
CA CYS A 75 -2.30 -14.48 -32.46
C CYS A 75 -1.79 -13.06 -32.19
N ASP A 76 -0.60 -12.72 -32.71
CA ASP A 76 0.00 -11.40 -32.59
C ASP A 76 -0.90 -10.32 -33.19
N ASP A 77 -1.41 -10.54 -34.40
CA ASP A 77 -2.33 -9.62 -35.06
C ASP A 77 -3.61 -9.43 -34.24
N PHE A 78 -4.20 -10.52 -33.75
CA PHE A 78 -5.43 -10.47 -32.97
C PHE A 78 -5.26 -9.71 -31.65
N LEU A 79 -4.23 -10.04 -30.86
CA LEU A 79 -4.03 -9.40 -29.57
C LEU A 79 -3.55 -7.95 -29.71
N SER A 80 -2.71 -7.63 -30.70
CA SER A 80 -2.30 -6.24 -30.96
C SER A 80 -3.49 -5.34 -31.31
N LEU A 81 -4.47 -5.87 -32.05
CA LEU A 81 -5.62 -5.11 -32.51
C LEU A 81 -6.69 -4.92 -31.41
N TYR A 82 -6.96 -5.95 -30.61
CA TYR A 82 -8.12 -5.95 -29.71
C TYR A 82 -7.76 -5.84 -28.24
N LEU A 83 -6.65 -6.43 -27.79
CA LEU A 83 -6.38 -6.58 -26.37
C LEU A 83 -6.20 -5.25 -25.62
N PRO A 84 -5.49 -4.23 -26.15
CA PRO A 84 -5.41 -2.94 -25.48
C PRO A 84 -6.79 -2.31 -25.21
N THR A 85 -7.71 -2.42 -26.17
CA THR A 85 -9.07 -1.90 -26.04
C THR A 85 -9.88 -2.71 -25.04
N VAL A 86 -9.76 -4.05 -25.06
CA VAL A 86 -10.40 -4.92 -24.06
C VAL A 86 -9.90 -4.58 -22.65
N LEU A 87 -8.60 -4.34 -22.47
CA LEU A 87 -8.03 -3.94 -21.18
C LEU A 87 -8.54 -2.57 -20.74
N TYR A 88 -8.57 -1.57 -21.63
CA TYR A 88 -9.18 -0.26 -21.34
C TYR A 88 -10.61 -0.42 -20.84
N MET A 89 -11.45 -1.13 -21.60
CA MET A 89 -12.85 -1.37 -21.24
C MET A 89 -13.00 -2.19 -19.95
N THR A 90 -12.02 -3.05 -19.63
CA THR A 90 -12.02 -3.83 -18.39
C THR A 90 -11.76 -2.93 -17.19
N TRP A 91 -10.74 -2.07 -17.28
CA TRP A 91 -10.35 -1.21 -16.17
C TRP A 91 -11.32 -0.04 -15.93
N GLU A 92 -11.93 0.49 -16.98
CA GLU A 92 -12.98 1.53 -16.91
C GLU A 92 -14.25 1.07 -16.18
N GLN A 93 -14.47 -0.24 -16.01
CA GLN A 93 -15.60 -0.75 -15.22
C GLN A 93 -15.40 -0.55 -13.71
N TYR A 94 -14.18 -0.30 -13.26
CA TYR A 94 -13.88 -0.06 -11.86
C TYR A 94 -14.01 1.44 -11.54
N THR A 95 -14.62 1.71 -10.40
CA THR A 95 -14.61 3.04 -9.79
C THR A 95 -13.88 2.96 -8.44
N PRO A 96 -13.12 3.99 -8.04
CA PRO A 96 -12.48 4.04 -6.73
C PRO A 96 -13.49 3.76 -5.61
N GLU A 97 -14.67 4.36 -5.71
CA GLU A 97 -15.79 4.17 -4.81
C GLU A 97 -16.24 2.70 -4.71
N GLY A 98 -16.42 2.05 -5.85
CA GLY A 98 -16.84 0.64 -5.92
C GLY A 98 -15.81 -0.29 -5.30
N VAL A 99 -14.52 -0.06 -5.57
CA VAL A 99 -13.41 -0.84 -4.99
C VAL A 99 -13.39 -0.64 -3.46
N CYS A 100 -13.40 0.59 -3.00
CA CYS A 100 -13.22 0.90 -1.58
C CYS A 100 -14.40 0.51 -0.70
N LYS A 101 -15.64 0.64 -1.20
CA LYS A 101 -16.83 0.24 -0.45
C LYS A 101 -17.06 -1.27 -0.51
N ASN A 102 -17.00 -1.86 -1.71
CA ASN A 102 -17.55 -3.21 -1.92
C ASN A 102 -16.49 -4.31 -1.88
N LYS A 103 -15.25 -4.01 -2.26
CA LYS A 103 -14.17 -5.00 -2.33
C LYS A 103 -13.26 -4.92 -1.11
N ILE A 104 -12.73 -3.73 -0.83
CA ILE A 104 -11.78 -3.52 0.28
C ILE A 104 -12.52 -3.28 1.60
N LYS A 105 -13.75 -2.74 1.54
CA LYS A 105 -14.56 -2.36 2.72
C LYS A 105 -13.84 -1.35 3.64
N ALA A 106 -13.02 -0.48 3.04
CA ALA A 106 -12.29 0.57 3.75
C ALA A 106 -13.15 1.80 4.08
N CYS A 107 -14.34 1.87 3.50
CA CYS A 107 -15.25 3.00 3.60
C CYS A 107 -16.61 2.61 4.18
N ASP A 108 -17.13 3.45 5.08
CA ASP A 108 -18.55 3.45 5.45
C ASP A 108 -19.38 4.32 4.49
N SER A 109 -20.71 4.21 4.56
CA SER A 109 -21.61 4.96 3.68
C SER A 109 -21.50 6.48 3.84
N VAL A 110 -21.10 6.99 5.00
CA VAL A 110 -21.00 8.44 5.26
C VAL A 110 -19.74 9.00 4.58
N SER A 111 -18.60 8.36 4.82
CA SER A 111 -17.31 8.69 4.22
C SER A 111 -17.38 8.62 2.70
N MET A 112 -18.06 7.61 2.15
CA MET A 112 -18.32 7.48 0.72
C MET A 112 -19.07 8.67 0.14
N SER A 113 -20.20 9.05 0.75
CA SER A 113 -21.01 10.15 0.27
C SER A 113 -20.25 11.48 0.33
N ARG A 114 -19.46 11.68 1.39
CA ARG A 114 -18.63 12.89 1.56
C ARG A 114 -17.51 12.95 0.52
N MET A 115 -16.77 11.86 0.32
CA MET A 115 -15.73 11.80 -0.71
C MET A 115 -16.23 11.94 -2.14
N ALA A 116 -17.47 11.53 -2.43
CA ALA A 116 -18.08 11.70 -3.75
C ALA A 116 -18.32 13.18 -4.10
N LEU A 117 -18.41 14.05 -3.09
CA LEU A 117 -18.59 15.50 -3.26
C LEU A 117 -17.26 16.26 -3.40
N MET A 118 -16.13 15.56 -3.20
CA MET A 118 -14.80 16.17 -3.27
C MET A 118 -14.27 16.19 -4.70
N SER A 119 -13.61 17.28 -5.08
CA SER A 119 -12.90 17.36 -6.35
C SER A 119 -11.60 16.56 -6.31
N LYS A 120 -11.04 16.24 -7.49
CA LYS A 120 -9.69 15.64 -7.60
C LYS A 120 -8.62 16.50 -6.93
N SER A 121 -8.77 17.83 -6.99
CA SER A 121 -7.85 18.76 -6.32
C SER A 121 -7.95 18.66 -4.80
N ASP A 122 -9.15 18.51 -4.25
CA ASP A 122 -9.34 18.34 -2.79
C ASP A 122 -8.69 17.05 -2.31
N ILE A 123 -8.91 15.95 -3.03
CA ILE A 123 -8.33 14.64 -2.72
C ILE A 123 -6.81 14.71 -2.77
N LYS A 124 -6.25 15.34 -3.81
CA LYS A 124 -4.80 15.54 -3.93
C LYS A 124 -4.24 16.37 -2.77
N GLY A 125 -4.86 17.49 -2.44
CA GLY A 125 -4.44 18.33 -1.30
C GLY A 125 -4.45 17.56 0.02
N LEU A 126 -5.52 16.79 0.27
CA LEU A 126 -5.65 15.95 1.45
C LEU A 126 -4.66 14.79 1.46
N SER A 127 -4.30 14.22 0.32
CA SER A 127 -3.26 13.18 0.23
C SER A 127 -1.90 13.70 0.70
N CYS A 128 -1.48 14.88 0.24
CA CYS A 128 -0.22 15.50 0.64
C CYS A 128 -0.25 15.90 2.12
N GLN A 129 -1.38 16.44 2.60
CA GLN A 129 -1.55 16.78 4.00
C GLN A 129 -1.51 15.54 4.90
N SER A 130 -2.22 14.47 4.51
CA SER A 130 -2.27 13.21 5.25
C SER A 130 -0.88 12.57 5.33
N CYS A 131 -0.18 12.45 4.20
CA CYS A 131 1.18 11.94 4.16
C CYS A 131 2.12 12.78 5.05
N SER A 132 2.04 14.11 4.96
CA SER A 132 2.87 15.01 5.78
C SER A 132 2.58 14.84 7.27
N GLY A 133 1.31 14.68 7.65
CA GLY A 133 0.89 14.39 9.02
C GLY A 133 1.47 13.07 9.52
N MET A 134 1.40 12.03 8.71
CA MET A 134 1.95 10.71 9.02
C MET A 134 3.47 10.74 9.13
N GLN A 135 4.15 11.39 8.18
CA GLN A 135 5.60 11.58 8.21
C GLN A 135 6.05 12.32 9.47
N ASN A 136 5.34 13.39 9.86
CA ASN A 136 5.63 14.14 11.08
C ASN A 136 5.40 13.33 12.35
N TYR A 137 4.34 12.51 12.39
CA TYR A 137 4.12 11.56 13.48
C TYR A 137 5.30 10.59 13.59
N PHE A 138 5.69 9.94 12.48
CA PHE A 138 6.83 9.03 12.48
C PHE A 138 8.14 9.72 12.87
N LYS A 139 8.40 10.95 12.38
CA LYS A 139 9.57 11.75 12.77
C LYS A 139 9.62 11.94 14.28
N THR A 140 8.47 12.26 14.89
CA THR A 140 8.36 12.45 16.34
C THR A 140 8.56 11.14 17.09
N MET A 141 7.89 10.08 16.65
CA MET A 141 7.92 8.78 17.31
C MET A 141 9.29 8.11 17.27
N MET A 142 10.01 8.19 16.14
CA MET A 142 11.32 7.58 15.99
C MET A 142 12.41 8.21 16.87
N ASN A 143 12.18 9.43 17.39
CA ASN A 143 13.07 10.05 18.37
C ASN A 143 12.72 9.69 19.82
N ARG A 144 11.63 8.94 20.06
CA ARG A 144 11.22 8.50 21.40
C ARG A 144 11.81 7.14 21.75
N ARG A 145 12.00 6.90 23.05
CA ARG A 145 12.45 5.61 23.58
C ARG A 145 11.57 4.44 23.15
N GLU A 146 10.27 4.67 23.05
CA GLU A 146 9.28 3.68 22.58
C GLU A 146 9.62 3.07 21.22
N SER A 147 10.31 3.81 20.33
CA SER A 147 10.75 3.28 19.03
C SER A 147 11.89 2.27 19.16
N ILE A 148 12.77 2.44 20.15
CA ILE A 148 13.85 1.49 20.45
C ILE A 148 13.25 0.20 21.02
N ASP A 149 12.28 0.35 21.93
CA ASP A 149 11.59 -0.79 22.53
C ASP A 149 10.80 -1.59 21.47
N PHE A 150 10.13 -0.90 20.54
CA PHE A 150 9.44 -1.54 19.42
C PHE A 150 10.41 -2.28 18.47
N GLN A 151 11.57 -1.72 18.19
CA GLN A 151 12.59 -2.40 17.38
C GLN A 151 13.05 -3.70 18.06
N GLN A 152 13.27 -3.68 19.38
CA GLN A 152 13.66 -4.86 20.12
C GLN A 152 12.54 -5.90 20.13
N PHE A 153 11.30 -5.47 20.36
CA PHE A 153 10.12 -6.33 20.25
C PHE A 153 10.04 -7.02 18.89
N ALA A 154 10.27 -6.30 17.78
CA ALA A 154 10.25 -6.87 16.44
C ALA A 154 11.32 -7.94 16.23
N ILE A 155 12.53 -7.73 16.79
CA ILE A 155 13.61 -8.73 16.76
C ILE A 155 13.18 -9.99 17.53
N ASP A 156 12.71 -9.82 18.76
CA ASP A 156 12.37 -10.94 19.63
C ASP A 156 11.19 -11.74 19.06
N GLU A 157 10.19 -11.06 18.51
CA GLU A 157 9.04 -11.69 17.89
C GLU A 157 9.40 -12.45 16.62
N LEU A 158 10.28 -11.91 15.77
CA LEU A 158 10.78 -12.62 14.59
C LEU A 158 11.60 -13.86 14.98
N LYS A 159 12.41 -13.78 16.04
CA LYS A 159 13.13 -14.95 16.54
C LYS A 159 12.17 -16.03 17.02
N ARG A 160 11.22 -15.65 17.87
CA ARG A 160 10.23 -16.56 18.45
C ARG A 160 9.32 -17.20 17.40
N SER A 161 8.80 -16.38 16.48
CA SER A 161 7.78 -16.82 15.52
C SER A 161 8.37 -17.43 14.26
N VAL A 162 9.64 -17.13 13.92
CA VAL A 162 10.29 -17.64 12.70
C VAL A 162 11.53 -18.47 13.03
N CYS A 163 12.52 -17.91 13.71
CA CYS A 163 13.83 -18.55 13.88
C CYS A 163 13.78 -19.81 14.76
N ASP A 164 12.99 -19.83 15.83
CA ASP A 164 12.82 -21.01 16.69
C ASP A 164 12.24 -22.20 15.92
N HIS A 165 11.47 -21.93 14.86
CA HIS A 165 10.86 -22.93 14.00
C HIS A 165 11.74 -23.31 12.80
N ALA A 166 12.89 -22.64 12.60
CA ALA A 166 13.79 -22.86 11.47
C ALA A 166 14.72 -24.07 11.63
N SER A 167 14.52 -24.90 12.67
CA SER A 167 15.27 -26.13 12.94
C SER A 167 16.80 -25.90 12.86
N ILE A 168 17.48 -26.56 11.93
CA ILE A 168 18.94 -26.45 11.74
C ILE A 168 19.42 -25.02 11.42
N LEU A 169 18.54 -24.14 10.94
CA LEU A 169 18.88 -22.77 10.57
C LEU A 169 18.66 -21.75 11.70
N ALA A 170 18.17 -22.16 12.88
CA ALA A 170 17.78 -21.25 13.96
C ALA A 170 18.89 -20.22 14.31
N THR A 171 20.12 -20.68 14.50
CA THR A 171 21.27 -19.80 14.84
C THR A 171 21.66 -18.84 13.71
N THR A 172 21.50 -19.27 12.45
CA THR A 172 21.77 -18.44 11.28
C THR A 172 20.65 -17.41 11.09
N CYS A 173 19.41 -17.82 11.28
CA CYS A 173 18.24 -16.95 11.29
C CYS A 173 18.36 -15.87 12.36
N ASP A 174 18.74 -16.23 13.60
CA ASP A 174 18.92 -15.28 14.70
C ASP A 174 19.94 -14.19 14.37
N ARG A 175 21.09 -14.58 13.83
CA ARG A 175 22.13 -13.63 13.38
C ARG A 175 21.62 -12.73 12.27
N PHE A 176 20.86 -13.29 11.33
CA PHE A 176 20.25 -12.53 10.25
C PHE A 176 19.26 -11.50 10.80
N VAL A 177 18.29 -11.91 11.63
CA VAL A 177 17.28 -11.03 12.22
C VAL A 177 17.95 -9.92 13.05
N THR A 178 18.88 -10.27 13.94
CA THR A 178 19.61 -9.28 14.75
C THR A 178 20.47 -8.33 13.91
N GLY A 179 20.99 -8.77 12.76
CA GLY A 179 21.78 -7.91 11.88
C GLY A 179 20.93 -7.04 10.94
N VAL A 180 19.80 -7.54 10.46
CA VAL A 180 18.99 -6.92 9.40
C VAL A 180 17.93 -5.99 9.97
N VAL A 181 17.21 -6.39 11.02
CA VAL A 181 16.10 -5.58 11.55
C VAL A 181 16.58 -4.17 11.93
N PRO A 182 17.66 -3.96 12.70
CA PRO A 182 18.13 -2.61 13.02
C PRO A 182 18.47 -1.76 11.78
N ARG A 183 19.02 -2.40 10.73
CA ARG A 183 19.36 -1.70 9.49
C ARG A 183 18.12 -1.24 8.74
N LEU A 184 17.07 -2.06 8.72
CA LEU A 184 15.79 -1.69 8.12
C LEU A 184 15.14 -0.53 8.87
N PHE A 185 15.14 -0.56 10.20
CA PHE A 185 14.64 0.53 11.04
C PHE A 185 15.40 1.84 10.81
N ASN A 186 16.74 1.80 10.79
CA ASN A 186 17.55 2.97 10.49
C ASN A 186 17.28 3.51 9.09
N LYS A 187 17.17 2.63 8.09
CA LYS A 187 16.86 3.02 6.71
C LYS A 187 15.49 3.68 6.61
N PHE A 188 14.48 3.13 7.31
CA PHE A 188 13.16 3.74 7.41
C PHE A 188 13.22 5.12 8.06
N ALA A 189 13.98 5.27 9.15
CA ALA A 189 14.17 6.55 9.81
C ALA A 189 14.80 7.60 8.89
N ASP A 190 15.81 7.22 8.10
CA ASP A 190 16.45 8.10 7.12
C ASP A 190 15.48 8.54 6.03
N ILE A 191 14.72 7.59 5.47
CA ILE A 191 13.70 7.85 4.45
C ILE A 191 12.62 8.80 5.00
N ASN A 192 12.13 8.54 6.21
CA ASN A 192 11.08 9.35 6.82
C ASN A 192 11.56 10.74 7.25
N LYS A 193 12.86 10.91 7.54
CA LYS A 193 13.46 12.24 7.75
C LYS A 193 13.55 13.02 6.43
N SER A 194 13.66 12.35 5.30
CA SER A 194 13.75 13.02 4.00
C SER A 194 12.44 13.71 3.63
N GLU A 195 12.51 14.94 3.11
CA GLU A 195 11.36 15.66 2.56
C GLU A 195 10.78 14.97 1.30
N LYS A 196 11.50 13.97 0.78
CA LYS A 196 11.13 13.22 -0.42
C LYS A 196 10.13 12.10 -0.18
N LEU A 197 9.86 11.71 1.07
CA LEU A 197 8.97 10.58 1.35
C LEU A 197 7.59 10.76 0.71
N CYS A 198 6.95 11.92 0.95
CA CYS A 198 5.62 12.15 0.39
C CYS A 198 5.63 12.27 -1.12
N SER A 199 6.63 12.92 -1.73
CA SER A 199 6.78 12.96 -3.19
C SER A 199 7.09 11.59 -3.81
N MET A 200 7.63 10.65 -3.03
CA MET A 200 7.90 9.29 -3.49
C MET A 200 6.64 8.42 -3.46
N ILE A 201 5.78 8.61 -2.45
CA ILE A 201 4.52 7.87 -2.29
C ILE A 201 3.45 8.44 -3.22
N HIS A 202 3.31 9.76 -3.21
CA HIS A 202 2.39 10.51 -4.06
C HIS A 202 3.22 11.45 -4.93
N PRO A 203 3.54 11.09 -6.19
CA PRO A 203 4.36 11.91 -7.11
C PRO A 203 3.81 13.30 -7.40
N SER A 204 2.56 13.53 -7.01
CA SER A 204 1.86 14.78 -7.18
C SER A 204 2.03 15.73 -5.98
N CYS A 205 2.63 15.21 -4.90
CA CYS A 205 3.28 15.92 -3.80
C CYS A 205 4.81 15.96 -4.05
#